data_AF-W0P3T5-F1
#
_entry.id   AF-W0P3T5-F1
#
_cell.length_a   1.000
_cell.length_b   1.000
_cell.length_c   1.000
_cell.angle_alpha   90.00
_cell.angle_beta   90.00
_cell.angle_gamma   90.00
#
_symmetry.space_group_name_H-M   'P 1'
#
loop_
_entity.id
_entity.type
_entity.pdbx_description
1 polymer ?
#
loop_
_entity_poly.entity_id
_entity_poly.type
_entity_poly.pdbx_seq_one_letter_code
_entity_poly.pdbx_strand_id
1 'polypeptide(L)'
;MTKTKNVSLNFDATIDNIIEELLNSKNIFISYKTSFFVDLLRNKSSLIIDEKRITDLIKNKITKHTNKIYFFEKKVIDKNKIKLGLSDLEDALDTSTAMLLCRNNHIKYYLHSSVLEEQDFFLLKIQLILVRTGEIVFGKTEKFYW
;
A
#
# COMPACT_ATOMS: atom_id res chain seq x y z
N MET A 1 26.57 -18.86 9.81
CA MET A 1 25.14 -19.17 9.58
C MET A 1 24.31 -18.25 10.45
N THR A 2 23.95 -17.07 9.95
CA THR A 2 23.06 -16.13 10.62
C THR A 2 21.64 -16.69 10.56
N LYS A 3 21.06 -16.98 11.73
CA LYS A 3 19.66 -17.39 11.85
C LYS A 3 18.78 -16.26 11.29
N THR A 4 18.22 -16.47 10.11
CA THR A 4 17.09 -15.70 9.59
C THR A 4 15.91 -15.97 10.53
N LYS A 5 15.85 -15.24 11.66
CA LYS A 5 14.63 -15.18 12.47
C LYS A 5 13.61 -14.49 11.58
N ASN A 6 12.79 -15.28 10.90
CA ASN A 6 11.67 -14.81 10.12
C ASN A 6 10.88 -13.83 10.99
N VAL A 7 11.02 -12.54 10.70
CA VAL A 7 10.19 -11.44 11.21
C VAL A 7 8.82 -11.57 10.54
N SER A 8 8.21 -12.75 10.66
CA SER A 8 6.78 -12.96 10.49
C SER A 8 6.07 -12.52 11.78
N LEU A 9 6.53 -11.39 12.32
CA LEU A 9 5.76 -10.49 13.14
C LEU A 9 4.37 -10.34 12.51
N ASN A 10 3.36 -10.16 13.35
CA ASN A 10 1.93 -10.36 13.08
C ASN A 10 1.31 -9.42 12.02
N PHE A 11 2.04 -9.09 10.95
CA PHE A 11 1.59 -8.39 9.76
C PHE A 11 0.27 -8.96 9.25
N ASP A 12 0.06 -10.28 9.30
CA ASP A 12 -1.20 -10.87 8.83
C ASP A 12 -2.40 -10.34 9.61
N ALA A 13 -2.44 -10.47 10.93
CA ALA A 13 -3.58 -9.98 11.72
C ALA A 13 -3.63 -8.45 11.76
N THR A 14 -2.48 -7.78 11.87
CA THR A 14 -2.42 -6.31 11.88
C THR A 14 -2.94 -5.73 10.57
N ILE A 15 -2.53 -6.26 9.41
CA ILE A 15 -3.04 -5.84 8.11
C ILE A 15 -4.52 -6.16 7.99
N ASP A 16 -4.95 -7.35 8.43
CA ASP A 16 -6.37 -7.73 8.34
C ASP A 16 -7.27 -6.74 9.08
N ASN A 17 -6.91 -6.40 10.34
CA ASN A 17 -7.63 -5.43 11.14
C ASN A 17 -7.67 -4.06 10.47
N ILE A 18 -6.53 -3.57 9.95
CA ILE A 18 -6.48 -2.29 9.24
C ILE A 18 -7.37 -2.31 7.99
N ILE A 19 -7.36 -3.41 7.23
CA ILE A 19 -8.15 -3.56 6.01
C ILE A 19 -9.64 -3.64 6.32
N GLU A 20 -10.03 -4.35 7.37
CA GLU A 20 -11.42 -4.39 7.83
C GLU A 20 -11.91 -2.99 8.21
N GLU A 21 -11.13 -2.22 8.97
CA GLU A 21 -11.44 -0.82 9.30
C GLU A 21 -11.50 0.07 8.05
N LEU A 22 -10.59 -0.13 7.09
CA LEU A 22 -10.56 0.62 5.83
C LEU A 22 -11.84 0.39 5.03
N LEU A 23 -12.24 -0.88 4.87
CA LEU A 23 -13.40 -1.24 4.05
C LEU A 23 -14.73 -0.85 4.70
N ASN A 24 -14.76 -0.76 6.04
CA ASN A 24 -15.93 -0.32 6.81
C ASN A 24 -15.96 1.21 7.06
N SER A 25 -14.94 1.95 6.62
CA SER A 25 -14.88 3.40 6.80
C SER A 25 -15.99 4.12 6.02
N LYS A 26 -16.75 4.96 6.72
CA LYS A 26 -17.84 5.77 6.14
C LYS A 26 -17.36 6.80 5.11
N ASN A 27 -16.07 7.13 5.12
CA ASN A 27 -15.47 8.14 4.23
C ASN A 27 -15.02 7.55 2.89
N ILE A 28 -15.16 6.24 2.69
CA ILE A 28 -14.72 5.54 1.48
C ILE A 28 -15.92 5.00 0.73
N PHE A 29 -16.02 5.30 -0.57
CA PHE A 29 -17.07 4.80 -1.43
C PHE A 29 -16.55 3.72 -2.37
N ILE A 30 -16.86 2.45 -2.07
CA ILE A 30 -16.47 1.28 -2.86
C ILE A 30 -17.70 0.70 -3.55
N SER A 31 -17.80 0.93 -4.85
CA SER A 31 -18.78 0.31 -5.75
C SER A 31 -18.12 -0.79 -6.60
N TYR A 32 -18.91 -1.53 -7.38
CA TYR A 32 -18.38 -2.54 -8.30
C TYR A 32 -17.29 -1.95 -9.23
N LYS A 33 -16.18 -2.70 -9.39
CA LYS A 33 -14.98 -2.33 -10.16
C LYS A 33 -14.33 -1.01 -9.73
N THR A 34 -14.36 -0.70 -8.44
CA THR A 34 -13.60 0.46 -7.93
C THR A 34 -12.10 0.22 -8.12
N SER A 35 -11.42 1.11 -8.85
CA SER A 35 -10.00 0.98 -9.17
C SER A 35 -9.10 1.41 -8.01
N PHE A 36 -8.22 0.50 -7.58
CA PHE A 36 -7.20 0.74 -6.57
C PHE A 36 -5.82 0.57 -7.21
N PHE A 37 -4.89 1.47 -6.87
CA PHE A 37 -3.47 1.21 -7.03
C PHE A 37 -2.85 1.02 -5.65
N VAL A 38 -2.29 -0.17 -5.41
CA VAL A 38 -1.57 -0.49 -4.17
C VAL A 38 -0.08 -0.44 -4.49
N ASP A 39 0.62 0.52 -3.91
CA ASP A 39 2.06 0.70 -4.09
C ASP A 39 2.86 -0.40 -3.39
N LEU A 40 4.13 -0.54 -3.79
CA LEU A 40 5.08 -1.33 -3.02
C LEU A 40 5.22 -0.72 -1.62
N LEU A 41 5.13 -1.57 -0.59
CA LEU A 41 5.40 -1.19 0.80
C LEU A 41 6.77 -0.52 0.86
N ARG A 42 6.82 0.68 1.44
CA ARG A 42 8.08 1.38 1.70
C ARG A 42 8.67 0.94 3.03
N ASN A 43 9.80 0.26 3.02
CA ASN A 43 10.55 0.00 4.24
C ASN A 43 11.47 1.18 4.58
N LYS A 44 11.14 1.91 5.66
CA LYS A 44 11.96 2.98 6.22
C LYS A 44 12.52 2.59 7.59
N SER A 45 12.68 1.29 7.82
CA SER A 45 13.22 0.72 9.06
C SER A 45 14.51 -0.04 8.80
N SER A 46 15.24 -0.36 9.87
CA SER A 46 16.42 -1.22 9.87
C SER A 46 16.10 -2.71 9.62
N LEU A 47 14.81 -3.10 9.64
CA LEU A 47 14.40 -4.48 9.43
C LEU A 47 14.61 -4.95 7.99
N ILE A 48 14.99 -6.21 7.83
CA ILE A 48 14.96 -6.88 6.53
C ILE A 48 13.53 -7.38 6.31
N ILE A 49 12.78 -6.69 5.44
CA ILE A 49 11.38 -6.95 5.15
C ILE A 49 11.22 -7.32 3.67
N ASP A 50 10.46 -8.38 3.39
CA ASP A 50 9.99 -8.68 2.03
C ASP A 50 8.78 -7.77 1.70
N GLU A 51 9.09 -6.58 1.18
CA GLU A 51 8.11 -5.55 0.84
C GLU A 51 7.06 -6.04 -0.14
N LYS A 52 7.47 -6.86 -1.13
CA LYS A 52 6.56 -7.43 -2.13
C LYS A 52 5.60 -8.40 -1.48
N ARG A 53 6.09 -9.31 -0.62
CA ARG A 53 5.23 -10.26 0.10
C ARG A 53 4.20 -9.55 0.96
N ILE A 54 4.57 -8.48 1.65
CA ILE A 54 3.64 -7.69 2.47
C ILE A 54 2.64 -6.91 1.60
N THR A 55 3.10 -6.34 0.48
CA THR A 55 2.22 -5.66 -0.48
C THR A 55 1.16 -6.62 -1.05
N ASP A 56 1.58 -7.83 -1.42
CA ASP A 56 0.68 -8.87 -1.91
C ASP A 56 -0.26 -9.36 -0.80
N LEU A 57 0.21 -9.42 0.45
CA LEU A 57 -0.64 -9.71 1.61
C LEU A 57 -1.74 -8.64 1.81
N ILE A 58 -1.42 -7.35 1.68
CA ILE A 58 -2.40 -6.26 1.72
C ILE A 58 -3.47 -6.46 0.64
N LYS A 59 -3.07 -6.70 -0.62
CA LYS A 59 -4.00 -6.96 -1.72
C LYS A 59 -4.88 -8.18 -1.44
N ASN A 60 -4.29 -9.26 -0.95
CA ASN A 60 -4.98 -10.50 -0.63
C ASN A 60 -5.99 -10.33 0.51
N LYS A 61 -5.68 -9.55 1.55
CA LYS A 61 -6.65 -9.24 2.61
C LYS A 61 -7.82 -8.44 2.05
N ILE A 62 -7.57 -7.43 1.21
CA ILE A 62 -8.65 -6.67 0.58
C ILE A 62 -9.54 -7.56 -0.31
N THR A 63 -8.97 -8.42 -1.16
CA THR A 63 -9.76 -9.33 -2.02
C THR A 63 -10.58 -10.34 -1.24
N LYS A 64 -10.10 -10.79 -0.08
CA LYS A 64 -10.86 -11.69 0.82
C LYS A 64 -12.12 -11.03 1.36
N HIS A 65 -12.05 -9.74 1.69
CA HIS A 65 -13.19 -8.99 2.24
C HIS A 65 -14.14 -8.46 1.17
N THR A 66 -13.67 -8.21 -0.05
CA THR A 66 -14.53 -7.69 -1.13
C THR A 66 -14.02 -8.03 -2.53
N ASN A 67 -14.95 -8.40 -3.42
CA ASN A 67 -14.71 -8.58 -4.86
C ASN A 67 -15.00 -7.33 -5.70
N LYS A 68 -15.34 -6.20 -5.04
CA LYS A 68 -15.72 -4.95 -5.72
C LYS A 68 -14.54 -4.12 -6.20
N ILE A 69 -13.32 -4.44 -5.74
CA ILE A 69 -12.10 -3.68 -6.03
C ILE A 69 -11.36 -4.33 -7.20
N TYR A 70 -10.93 -3.50 -8.14
CA TYR A 70 -10.02 -3.87 -9.21
C TYR A 70 -8.63 -3.30 -8.92
N PHE A 71 -7.64 -4.17 -8.75
CA PHE A 71 -6.25 -3.76 -8.55
C PHE A 71 -5.57 -3.48 -9.87
N PHE A 72 -5.02 -2.28 -9.99
CA PHE A 72 -4.25 -1.90 -11.15
C PHE A 72 -2.85 -2.50 -11.09
N GLU A 73 -2.44 -3.19 -12.16
CA GLU A 73 -1.15 -3.90 -12.20
C GLU A 73 0.03 -2.94 -12.36
N LYS A 74 1.12 -3.21 -11.63
CA LYS A 74 2.38 -2.44 -11.71
C LYS A 74 2.93 -2.37 -13.14
N LYS A 75 2.79 -3.43 -13.95
CA LYS A 75 3.24 -3.45 -15.35
C LYS A 75 2.63 -2.36 -16.22
N VAL A 76 1.36 -2.02 -15.98
CA VAL A 76 0.67 -0.94 -16.73
C VAL A 76 1.20 0.43 -16.30
N ILE A 77 1.59 0.56 -15.03
CA ILE A 77 2.21 1.76 -14.49
C ILE A 77 3.64 1.92 -15.03
N ASP A 78 4.43 0.86 -15.09
CA ASP A 78 5.80 0.91 -15.62
C ASP A 78 5.82 1.32 -17.10
N LYS A 79 4.85 0.83 -17.89
CA LYS A 79 4.68 1.29 -19.29
C LYS A 79 4.38 2.79 -19.36
N ASN A 80 3.60 3.32 -18.42
CA ASN A 80 3.29 4.75 -18.36
C ASN A 80 4.43 5.59 -17.77
N LYS A 81 5.26 5.04 -16.87
CA LYS A 81 6.50 5.69 -16.44
C LYS A 81 7.39 6.00 -17.64
N ILE A 82 7.58 5.03 -18.54
CA ILE A 82 8.36 5.21 -19.78
C ILE A 82 7.75 6.34 -20.64
N LYS A 83 6.43 6.32 -20.86
CA LYS A 83 5.75 7.37 -21.65
C LYS A 83 5.87 8.76 -21.04
N LEU A 84 5.99 8.86 -19.73
CA LEU A 84 6.08 10.13 -18.98
C LEU A 84 7.53 10.57 -18.73
N GLY A 85 8.53 9.86 -19.26
CA GLY A 85 9.95 10.16 -19.03
C GLY A 85 10.42 9.89 -17.60
N LEU A 86 9.73 9.00 -16.88
CA LEU A 86 9.97 8.66 -15.47
C LEU A 86 10.64 7.28 -15.30
N SER A 87 11.37 6.82 -16.32
CA SER A 87 11.98 5.48 -16.35
C SER A 87 13.03 5.25 -15.27
N ASP A 88 13.66 6.32 -14.80
CA ASP A 88 14.83 6.25 -13.92
C ASP A 88 14.45 6.32 -12.42
N LEU A 89 13.15 6.39 -12.12
CA LEU A 89 12.66 6.43 -10.74
C LEU A 89 12.68 5.05 -10.10
N GLU A 90 13.05 5.04 -8.81
CA GLU A 90 13.05 3.85 -7.96
C GLU A 90 11.73 3.05 -8.00
N ASP A 91 11.82 1.79 -7.59
CA ASP A 91 10.69 0.87 -7.55
C ASP A 91 9.53 1.36 -6.68
N ALA A 92 9.85 2.06 -5.59
CA ALA A 92 8.88 2.69 -4.70
C ALA A 92 8.65 4.15 -5.09
N LEU A 93 7.45 4.48 -5.57
CA LEU A 93 7.12 5.81 -6.08
C LEU A 93 6.89 6.83 -4.95
N ASP A 94 7.49 8.02 -5.05
CA ASP A 94 7.07 9.12 -4.16
C ASP A 94 5.59 9.43 -4.38
N THR A 95 4.92 9.95 -3.36
CA THR A 95 3.46 10.14 -3.40
C THR A 95 3.02 11.02 -4.56
N SER A 96 3.79 12.05 -4.94
CA SER A 96 3.44 12.94 -6.04
C SER A 96 3.50 12.20 -7.38
N THR A 97 4.55 11.41 -7.61
CA THR A 97 4.68 10.58 -8.80
C THR A 97 3.61 9.48 -8.86
N ALA A 98 3.36 8.79 -7.75
CA ALA A 98 2.32 7.77 -7.66
C ALA A 98 0.94 8.37 -7.98
N MET A 99 0.66 9.57 -7.48
CA MET A 99 -0.58 10.30 -7.76
C MET A 99 -0.69 10.72 -9.22
N LEU A 100 0.38 11.20 -9.85
CA LEU A 100 0.41 11.50 -11.28
C LEU A 100 0.06 10.26 -12.11
N LEU A 101 0.70 9.13 -11.81
CA LEU A 101 0.45 7.86 -12.50
C LEU A 101 -0.98 7.35 -12.27
N CYS A 102 -1.51 7.49 -11.05
CA CYS A 102 -2.90 7.15 -10.75
C CYS A 102 -3.88 7.99 -11.56
N ARG A 103 -3.66 9.31 -11.65
CA ARG A 103 -4.51 10.23 -12.42
C ARG A 103 -4.50 9.88 -13.90
N ASN A 104 -3.32 9.64 -14.46
CA ASN A 104 -3.17 9.27 -15.88
C ASN A 104 -3.80 7.91 -16.23
N ASN A 105 -4.05 7.07 -15.24
CA ASN A 105 -4.67 5.75 -15.40
C ASN A 105 -6.13 5.69 -14.87
N HIS A 106 -6.74 6.84 -14.55
CA HIS A 106 -8.11 6.90 -14.00
C HIS A 106 -8.33 6.02 -12.76
N ILE A 107 -7.31 5.92 -11.90
CA ILE A 107 -7.40 5.21 -10.63
C ILE A 107 -8.20 6.06 -9.65
N LYS A 108 -9.11 5.42 -8.91
CA LYS A 108 -9.92 6.12 -7.91
C LYS A 108 -9.17 6.31 -6.60
N TYR A 109 -8.54 5.25 -6.10
CA TYR A 109 -7.82 5.25 -4.84
C TYR A 109 -6.38 4.78 -4.97
N TYR A 110 -5.49 5.51 -4.32
CA TYR A 110 -4.09 5.13 -4.16
C TYR A 110 -3.90 4.65 -2.71
N LEU A 111 -3.36 3.45 -2.53
CA LEU A 111 -3.04 2.88 -1.23
C LEU A 111 -1.53 2.94 -1.03
N HIS A 112 -1.14 3.79 -0.09
CA HIS A 112 0.24 3.94 0.35
C HIS A 112 0.45 3.11 1.62
N SER A 113 1.55 2.37 1.69
CA SER A 113 1.92 1.62 2.89
C SER A 113 3.41 1.77 3.19
N SER A 114 3.75 1.84 4.47
CA SER A 114 5.13 1.98 4.91
C SER A 114 5.36 1.36 6.28
N VAL A 115 6.58 0.84 6.50
CA VAL A 115 7.08 0.50 7.82
C VAL A 115 8.08 1.56 8.27
N LEU A 116 7.88 2.09 9.48
CA LEU A 116 8.77 3.07 10.12
C LEU A 116 9.38 2.44 11.37
N GLU A 117 10.57 2.88 11.73
CA GLU A 117 11.24 2.52 12.98
C GLU A 117 11.18 3.67 13.97
N GLU A 118 10.79 3.36 15.19
CA GLU A 118 10.91 4.21 16.37
C GLU A 118 11.85 3.52 17.37
N GLN A 119 12.30 4.23 18.40
CA GLN A 119 13.35 3.74 19.32
C GLN A 119 13.15 2.30 19.83
N ASP A 120 11.90 1.91 20.14
CA ASP A 120 11.59 0.62 20.78
C ASP A 120 10.56 -0.24 20.02
N PHE A 121 10.04 0.26 18.89
CA PHE A 121 8.97 -0.41 18.15
C PHE A 121 8.93 0.01 16.69
N PHE A 122 8.20 -0.75 15.89
CA PHE A 122 7.95 -0.45 14.49
C PHE A 122 6.50 -0.03 14.28
N LEU A 123 6.29 0.79 13.26
CA LEU A 123 4.97 1.28 12.87
C LEU A 123 4.64 0.81 11.47
N LEU A 124 3.53 0.08 11.32
CA LEU A 124 2.92 -0.18 10.02
C LEU A 124 1.89 0.91 9.77
N LYS A 125 2.15 1.75 8.77
CA LYS A 125 1.23 2.80 8.32
C LYS A 125 0.59 2.38 7.01
N ILE A 126 -0.73 2.48 6.94
CA ILE A 126 -1.52 2.31 5.70
C ILE A 126 -2.41 3.52 5.52
N GLN A 127 -2.38 4.11 4.33
CA GLN A 127 -3.17 5.28 3.97
C GLN A 127 -3.87 5.05 2.65
N LEU A 128 -5.17 5.35 2.60
CA LEU A 128 -5.94 5.41 1.37
C LEU A 128 -6.14 6.87 0.98
N ILE A 129 -5.70 7.21 -0.23
CA ILE A 129 -5.74 8.55 -0.79
C ILE A 129 -6.74 8.56 -1.95
N LEU A 130 -7.67 9.53 -1.92
CA LEU A 130 -8.57 9.78 -3.04
C LEU A 130 -7.79 10.49 -4.16
N VAL A 131 -7.59 9.81 -5.29
CA VAL A 131 -6.69 10.28 -6.36
C VAL A 131 -7.13 11.64 -6.94
N ARG A 132 -8.45 11.87 -6.99
CA ARG A 132 -9.05 13.10 -7.52
C ARG A 132 -8.62 14.34 -6.75
N THR A 133 -8.63 14.28 -5.41
CA THR A 133 -8.34 15.43 -4.54
C THR A 133 -6.94 15.38 -3.93
N GLY A 134 -6.35 14.19 -3.82
CA GLY A 134 -5.11 13.98 -3.06
C GLY A 134 -5.32 13.85 -1.56
N GLU A 135 -6.57 13.88 -1.09
CA GLU A 135 -6.89 13.79 0.33
C GLU A 135 -6.74 12.35 0.84
N ILE A 136 -6.21 12.21 2.05
CA ILE A 136 -6.19 10.95 2.78
C ILE A 136 -7.61 10.72 3.33
N VAL A 137 -8.36 9.80 2.71
CA VAL A 137 -9.73 9.44 3.12
C VAL A 137 -9.75 8.34 4.19
N PHE A 138 -8.62 7.67 4.40
CA PHE A 138 -8.39 6.74 5.50
C PHE A 138 -6.90 6.68 5.82
N GLY A 139 -6.57 6.61 7.10
CA GLY A 139 -5.21 6.42 7.56
C GLY A 139 -5.22 5.67 8.88
N LYS A 140 -4.42 4.61 8.97
CA LYS A 140 -4.23 3.85 10.19
C LYS A 140 -2.75 3.58 10.38
N THR A 141 -2.32 3.55 11.63
CA THR A 141 -0.95 3.24 12.01
C THR A 141 -0.99 2.30 13.20
N GLU A 142 -0.37 1.14 13.06
CA GLU A 142 -0.34 0.11 14.07
C GLU A 142 1.08 -0.15 14.54
N LYS A 143 1.23 -0.34 15.86
CA LYS A 143 2.50 -0.64 16.51
C LYS A 143 2.74 -2.14 16.51
N PHE A 144 3.98 -2.55 16.25
CA PHE A 144 4.41 -3.93 16.44
C PHE A 144 5.84 -3.99 16.98
N TYR A 145 6.13 -5.07 17.70
CA TYR A 145 7.37 -5.28 18.47
C TYR A 145 8.10 -6.52 17.98
N TRP A 146 9.42 -6.49 17.92
CA TRP A 146 10.22 -7.63 17.45
C TRP A 146 10.53 -8.67 18.53
#